data_AF-T0VH44-F1
#
_entry.id   AF-T0VH44-F1
#
_cell.length_a   1.000
_cell.length_b   1.000
_cell.length_c   1.000
_cell.angle_alpha   90.00
_cell.angle_beta   90.00
_cell.angle_gamma   90.00
#
_symmetry.space_group_name_H-M   'P 1'
#
loop_
_entity.id
_entity.type
_entity.pdbx_description
1 polymer ?
#
loop_
_entity_poly.entity_id
_entity_poly.type
_entity_poly.pdbx_seq_one_letter_code
_entity_poly.pdbx_strand_id
1 'polypeptide(L)'
;MAKIDDSVKKKVPELRFPGFTDDWEERKLGDLATSFEYGLNASAKSFDGTHKYIRITDIDDSSRKFNSQSLTSPDIDLSSADNYKLKNGDILFARTGASVGKSYIYADSDGLVYYAGFLIRARIKSGVDSNFVFQHTLTSSYENFIRVTSQRSGQPGVNAKEYSTFEISVPSYEEQRKIGSFFKQLDDTITLHQRKIDLLKEQKKGYLQKMFPKNGAKVPELRFEGFADDWEQRKLGEFSDVRDGTHASPKYVSQGHPMVTSKNLTHSGLDMTDVSFLTDEDFNEINKRSKVSIGDILFGMIGTIGNPVIVDRDDFAIKNVALIKEKTSNPITNKWLLQYLKSPSFNRFIQKENAGGTQKFIALG
;
A
#
# COMPACT_ATOMS: atom_id res chain seq x y z
N MET A 1 -43.05 30.07 -21.72
CA MET A 1 -41.65 29.61 -21.59
C MET A 1 -41.06 30.24 -20.34
N ALA A 2 -41.11 29.53 -19.22
CA ALA A 2 -40.46 29.98 -17.99
C ALA A 2 -38.96 29.66 -18.13
N LYS A 3 -38.11 30.68 -18.04
CA LYS A 3 -36.67 30.50 -17.87
C LYS A 3 -36.45 29.94 -16.47
N ILE A 4 -35.96 28.71 -16.38
CA ILE A 4 -35.37 28.19 -15.16
C ILE A 4 -34.01 28.90 -15.04
N ASP A 5 -33.87 29.70 -13.99
CA ASP A 5 -32.62 30.35 -13.60
C ASP A 5 -31.76 29.30 -12.88
N ASP A 6 -30.71 28.83 -13.56
CA ASP A 6 -29.81 27.76 -13.13
C ASP A 6 -28.55 28.30 -12.39
N SER A 7 -28.61 29.45 -11.70
CA SER A 7 -27.38 30.15 -11.26
C SER A 7 -27.15 30.32 -9.75
N VAL A 8 -27.91 29.69 -8.86
CA VAL A 8 -27.50 29.61 -7.44
C VAL A 8 -26.50 28.46 -7.28
N LYS A 9 -25.22 28.77 -7.47
CA LYS A 9 -24.10 27.87 -7.14
C LYS A 9 -24.27 27.44 -5.67
N LYS A 10 -24.65 26.18 -5.44
CA LYS A 10 -24.97 25.67 -4.10
C LYS A 10 -23.74 25.82 -3.20
N LYS A 11 -23.83 26.66 -2.16
CA LYS A 11 -22.74 26.96 -1.22
C LYS A 11 -22.63 25.94 -0.08
N VAL A 12 -23.19 24.75 -0.27
CA VAL A 12 -23.24 23.69 0.73
C VAL A 12 -23.02 22.33 0.07
N PRO A 13 -22.36 21.39 0.76
CA PRO A 13 -22.17 20.03 0.24
C PRO A 13 -23.50 19.26 0.20
N GLU A 14 -23.57 18.24 -0.65
CA GLU A 14 -24.73 17.33 -0.72
C GLU A 14 -24.87 16.46 0.54
N LEU A 15 -23.73 15.96 1.05
CA LEU A 15 -23.65 15.23 2.31
C LEU A 15 -23.23 16.19 3.41
N ARG A 16 -24.06 16.31 4.44
CA ARG A 16 -23.86 17.22 5.56
C ARG A 16 -24.35 16.58 6.85
N PHE A 17 -23.71 16.92 7.96
CA PHE A 17 -24.19 16.46 9.27
C PHE A 17 -25.56 17.08 9.57
N PRO A 18 -26.49 16.32 10.18
CA PRO A 18 -27.77 16.88 10.63
C PRO A 18 -27.57 18.05 11.58
N GLY A 19 -28.40 19.09 11.43
CA GLY A 19 -28.40 20.29 12.26
C GLY A 19 -27.56 21.46 11.74
N PHE A 20 -26.90 21.33 10.59
CA PHE A 20 -26.23 22.46 9.91
C PHE A 20 -26.96 22.82 8.62
N THR A 21 -27.37 24.08 8.50
CA THR A 21 -28.15 24.58 7.35
C THR A 21 -27.54 25.80 6.70
N ASP A 22 -26.66 26.52 7.40
CA ASP A 22 -26.08 27.78 6.92
C ASP A 22 -25.16 27.57 5.70
N ASP A 23 -25.04 28.59 4.87
CA ASP A 23 -24.11 28.58 3.73
C ASP A 23 -22.65 28.54 4.20
N TRP A 24 -21.78 27.91 3.41
CA TRP A 24 -20.34 28.02 3.62
C TRP A 24 -19.80 29.31 2.99
N GLU A 25 -18.83 29.93 3.65
CA GLU A 25 -18.16 31.14 3.17
C GLU A 25 -16.84 30.81 2.49
N GLU A 26 -16.52 31.48 1.39
CA GLU A 26 -15.21 31.35 0.77
C GLU A 26 -14.21 32.28 1.47
N ARG A 27 -13.09 31.71 1.94
CA ARG A 27 -12.03 32.43 2.66
C ARG A 27 -10.66 32.01 2.14
N LYS A 28 -9.68 32.90 2.18
CA LYS A 28 -8.30 32.52 1.85
C LYS A 28 -7.66 31.83 3.05
N LEU A 29 -6.74 30.90 2.81
CA LEU A 29 -6.00 30.23 3.87
C LEU A 29 -5.23 31.25 4.74
N GLY A 30 -4.80 32.37 4.14
CA GLY A 30 -4.24 33.54 4.82
C GLY A 30 -5.15 34.13 5.91
N ASP A 31 -6.47 34.07 5.72
CA ASP A 31 -7.45 34.58 6.68
C ASP A 31 -7.66 33.61 7.84
N LEU A 32 -7.32 32.32 7.65
CA LEU A 32 -7.49 31.23 8.61
C LEU A 32 -6.25 30.95 9.46
N ALA A 33 -5.08 31.46 9.05
CA ALA A 33 -3.80 31.26 9.74
C ALA A 33 -3.24 32.58 10.30
N THR A 34 -2.53 32.51 11.42
CA THR A 34 -1.83 33.66 12.02
C THR A 34 -0.53 34.00 11.30
N SER A 35 0.13 33.00 10.68
CA SER A 35 1.46 33.17 10.07
C SER A 35 1.74 32.08 9.03
N PHE A 36 2.55 32.42 8.03
CA PHE A 36 3.23 31.47 7.13
C PHE A 36 4.74 31.68 7.20
N GLU A 37 5.45 30.73 7.80
CA GLU A 37 6.88 30.89 8.11
C GLU A 37 7.71 29.77 7.49
N TYR A 38 8.86 30.13 6.91
CA TYR A 38 9.82 29.16 6.39
C TYR A 38 10.55 28.45 7.52
N GLY A 39 10.95 27.20 7.29
CA GLY A 39 11.70 26.41 8.28
C GLY A 39 13.18 26.79 8.39
N LEU A 40 13.87 26.04 9.26
CA LEU A 40 15.31 26.19 9.52
C LEU A 40 16.14 25.86 8.28
N ASN A 41 17.14 26.70 7.99
CA ASN A 41 18.20 26.37 7.03
C ASN A 41 19.40 25.72 7.74
N ALA A 42 19.14 24.73 8.59
CA ALA A 42 20.17 23.95 9.28
C ALA A 42 20.40 22.61 8.57
N SER A 43 21.63 22.12 8.59
CA SER A 43 21.95 20.75 8.20
C SER A 43 21.32 19.75 9.19
N ALA A 44 21.18 18.50 8.77
CA ALA A 44 20.69 17.44 9.63
C ALA A 44 21.87 16.66 10.24
N LYS A 45 21.78 16.33 11.52
CA LYS A 45 22.68 15.40 12.22
C LYS A 45 21.92 14.15 12.67
N SER A 46 22.67 13.16 13.16
CA SER A 46 22.09 11.98 13.82
C SER A 46 21.10 12.41 14.91
N PHE A 47 19.99 11.68 15.00
CA PHE A 47 18.95 11.97 15.97
C PHE A 47 19.52 11.95 17.39
N ASP A 48 19.30 13.03 18.14
CA ASP A 48 19.79 13.23 19.51
C ASP A 48 18.94 12.55 20.59
N GLY A 49 17.92 11.79 20.18
CA GLY A 49 16.98 11.11 21.08
C GLY A 49 15.74 11.95 21.45
N THR A 50 15.73 13.25 21.15
CA THR A 50 14.67 14.17 21.62
C THR A 50 14.12 15.08 20.51
N HIS A 51 14.98 15.85 19.84
CA HIS A 51 14.59 16.91 18.90
C HIS A 51 14.59 16.38 17.47
N LYS A 52 13.40 16.16 16.92
CA LYS A 52 13.22 15.66 15.56
C LYS A 52 13.27 16.81 14.56
N TYR A 53 13.79 16.55 13.37
CA TYR A 53 13.87 17.51 12.28
C TYR A 53 13.14 16.97 11.04
N ILE A 54 11.97 17.53 10.75
CA ILE A 54 11.16 17.11 9.61
C ILE A 54 11.57 17.85 8.33
N ARG A 55 11.85 17.08 7.28
CA ARG A 55 12.11 17.55 5.90
C ARG A 55 11.04 17.03 4.96
N ILE A 56 11.01 17.54 3.73
CA ILE A 56 10.06 17.09 2.69
C ILE A 56 10.08 15.56 2.51
N THR A 57 11.28 14.97 2.54
CA THR A 57 11.50 13.52 2.36
C THR A 57 10.96 12.68 3.50
N ASP A 58 10.74 13.30 4.66
CA ASP A 58 10.28 12.59 5.86
C ASP A 58 8.75 12.62 5.97
N ILE A 59 8.06 13.30 5.05
CA ILE A 59 6.59 13.27 4.93
C ILE A 59 6.20 12.23 3.88
N ASP A 60 5.46 11.21 4.30
CA ASP A 60 5.00 10.14 3.42
C ASP A 60 4.03 10.64 2.34
N ASP A 61 4.16 10.13 1.11
CA ASP A 61 3.39 10.62 -0.03
C ASP A 61 1.90 10.26 0.07
N SER A 62 1.58 9.09 0.61
CA SER A 62 0.21 8.57 0.65
C SER A 62 -0.51 8.95 1.94
N SER A 63 0.11 8.66 3.08
CA SER A 63 -0.47 8.87 4.40
C SER A 63 -0.33 10.30 4.92
N ARG A 64 0.57 11.10 4.32
CA ARG A 64 0.93 12.46 4.80
C ARG A 64 1.40 12.49 6.26
N LYS A 65 1.85 11.35 6.80
CA LYS A 65 2.38 11.22 8.16
C LYS A 65 3.90 11.43 8.18
N PHE A 66 4.41 11.78 9.35
CA PHE A 66 5.85 11.86 9.60
C PHE A 66 6.45 10.45 9.71
N ASN A 67 7.43 10.16 8.85
CA ASN A 67 8.18 8.91 8.87
C ASN A 67 9.14 8.87 10.05
N SER A 68 8.93 7.91 10.95
CA SER A 68 9.72 7.72 12.17
C SER A 68 10.87 6.72 12.05
N GLN A 69 11.13 6.13 10.87
CA GLN A 69 12.16 5.10 10.71
C GLN A 69 13.59 5.65 10.64
N SER A 70 13.76 6.85 10.09
CA SER A 70 15.08 7.48 9.87
C SER A 70 15.10 8.91 10.42
N LEU A 71 14.91 9.04 11.73
CA LEU A 71 14.88 10.34 12.40
C LEU A 71 16.23 11.05 12.33
N THR A 72 16.17 12.38 12.27
CA THR A 72 17.33 13.27 12.34
C THR A 72 17.04 14.44 13.28
N SER A 73 18.08 15.16 13.69
CA SER A 73 17.99 16.40 14.49
C SER A 73 18.58 17.57 13.70
N PRO A 74 18.15 18.82 13.94
CA PRO A 74 18.79 19.96 13.29
C PRO A 74 20.17 20.19 13.91
N ASP A 75 21.17 20.43 13.07
CA ASP A 75 22.53 20.72 13.50
C ASP A 75 22.73 22.22 13.74
N ILE A 76 22.16 22.69 14.84
CA ILE A 76 22.21 24.09 15.29
C ILE A 76 22.06 24.15 16.81
N ASP A 77 22.41 25.29 17.41
CA ASP A 77 22.01 25.62 18.77
C ASP A 77 20.50 25.88 18.84
N LEU A 78 19.79 24.99 19.55
CA LEU A 78 18.33 25.02 19.67
C LEU A 78 17.82 26.10 20.63
N SER A 79 18.67 26.69 21.47
CA SER A 79 18.27 27.73 22.43
C SER A 79 17.63 28.97 21.78
N SER A 80 17.93 29.20 20.51
CA SER A 80 17.40 30.30 19.69
C SER A 80 16.45 29.85 18.57
N ALA A 81 16.07 28.56 18.55
CA ALA A 81 15.30 27.95 17.47
C ALA A 81 13.81 27.75 17.80
N ASP A 82 13.30 28.28 18.91
CA ASP A 82 11.92 28.06 19.38
C ASP A 82 10.83 28.42 18.36
N ASN A 83 11.08 29.41 17.51
CA ASN A 83 10.14 29.79 16.44
C ASN A 83 9.91 28.68 15.42
N TYR A 84 10.84 27.73 15.30
CA TYR A 84 10.78 26.61 14.38
C TYR A 84 10.23 25.33 15.01
N LYS A 85 9.90 25.37 16.31
CA LYS A 85 9.23 24.29 17.00
C LYS A 85 7.76 24.26 16.59
N LEU A 86 7.29 23.08 16.17
CA LEU A 86 5.89 22.87 15.82
C LEU A 86 5.01 22.82 17.07
N LYS A 87 3.78 23.29 16.89
CA LYS A 87 2.69 23.23 17.87
C LYS A 87 1.54 22.43 17.29
N ASN A 88 0.79 21.73 18.14
CA ASN A 88 -0.34 20.91 17.73
C ASN A 88 -1.26 21.67 16.76
N GLY A 89 -1.54 21.08 15.59
CA GLY A 89 -2.36 21.70 14.54
C GLY A 89 -1.62 22.62 13.57
N ASP A 90 -0.31 22.84 13.72
CA ASP A 90 0.50 23.49 12.68
C ASP A 90 0.48 22.61 11.42
N ILE A 91 0.34 23.24 10.25
CA ILE A 91 0.34 22.56 8.95
C ILE A 91 1.60 22.97 8.19
N LEU A 92 2.36 21.98 7.74
CA LEU A 92 3.53 22.17 6.89
C LEU A 92 3.19 21.95 5.42
N PHE A 93 3.83 22.74 4.55
CA PHE A 93 3.70 22.67 3.11
C PHE A 93 5.07 22.60 2.44
N ALA A 94 5.28 21.64 1.55
CA ALA A 94 6.47 21.56 0.73
C ALA A 94 6.47 22.67 -0.34
N ARG A 95 7.54 23.46 -0.37
CA ARG A 95 7.59 24.68 -1.20
C ARG A 95 8.25 24.50 -2.57
N THR A 96 8.93 23.39 -2.84
CA THR A 96 9.76 23.24 -4.04
C THR A 96 9.88 21.79 -4.53
N GLY A 97 10.17 21.62 -5.82
CA GLY A 97 10.48 20.33 -6.46
C GLY A 97 9.25 19.52 -6.87
N ALA A 98 9.44 18.21 -7.08
CA ALA A 98 8.36 17.30 -7.45
C ALA A 98 7.31 17.12 -6.33
N SER A 99 7.67 17.50 -5.09
CA SER A 99 6.80 17.38 -3.92
C SER A 99 6.04 18.65 -3.57
N VAL A 100 6.06 19.70 -4.40
CA VAL A 100 5.31 20.94 -4.12
C VAL A 100 3.85 20.59 -3.83
N GLY A 101 3.31 21.22 -2.79
CA GLY A 101 1.95 20.97 -2.34
C GLY A 101 1.81 19.84 -1.34
N LYS A 102 2.81 18.96 -1.16
CA LYS A 102 2.79 17.96 -0.09
C LYS A 102 2.58 18.65 1.26
N SER A 103 1.60 18.17 2.02
CA SER A 103 1.23 18.72 3.32
C SER A 103 1.43 17.72 4.46
N TYR A 104 1.55 18.23 5.68
CA TYR A 104 1.60 17.47 6.92
C TYR A 104 0.95 18.29 8.04
N ILE A 105 0.13 17.68 8.89
CA ILE A 105 -0.39 18.30 10.11
C ILE A 105 0.33 17.72 11.32
N TYR A 106 0.91 18.60 12.14
CA TYR A 106 1.63 18.19 13.33
C TYR A 106 0.67 17.85 14.48
N ALA A 107 0.98 16.75 15.17
CA ALA A 107 0.32 16.32 16.39
C ALA A 107 1.36 16.08 17.50
N ASP A 108 1.00 16.35 18.75
CA ASP A 108 1.93 16.19 19.89
C ASP A 108 2.46 14.76 20.07
N SER A 109 1.74 13.76 19.55
CA SER A 109 2.19 12.36 19.50
C SER A 109 3.49 12.17 18.71
N ASP A 110 3.82 13.09 17.81
CA ASP A 110 5.06 13.08 17.05
C ASP A 110 6.26 13.61 17.87
N GLY A 111 6.05 14.07 19.11
CA GLY A 111 7.09 14.55 20.01
C GLY A 111 7.66 15.91 19.59
N LEU A 112 8.86 16.26 20.05
CA LEU A 112 9.43 17.58 19.79
C LEU A 112 9.97 17.68 18.36
N VAL A 113 9.25 18.37 17.48
CA VAL A 113 9.59 18.48 16.05
C VAL A 113 9.91 19.92 15.64
N TYR A 114 11.03 20.08 14.95
CA TYR A 114 11.44 21.27 14.20
C TYR A 114 11.33 21.01 12.71
N TYR A 115 11.11 22.02 11.88
CA TYR A 115 10.91 21.86 10.43
C TYR A 115 11.97 22.57 9.59
N ALA A 116 12.38 21.95 8.49
CA ALA A 116 13.44 22.43 7.59
C ALA A 116 12.97 23.49 6.59
N GLY A 117 13.90 24.24 6.00
CA GLY A 117 13.66 25.44 5.20
C GLY A 117 12.92 25.24 3.88
N PHE A 118 12.84 24.00 3.39
CA PHE A 118 11.97 23.64 2.26
C PHE A 118 10.52 23.35 2.66
N LEU A 119 10.17 23.55 3.93
CA LEU A 119 8.80 23.52 4.42
C LEU A 119 8.37 24.93 4.83
N ILE A 120 7.09 25.23 4.61
CA ILE A 120 6.41 26.44 5.07
C ILE A 120 5.37 26.01 6.10
N ARG A 121 5.38 26.63 7.27
CA ARG A 121 4.40 26.37 8.34
C ARG A 121 3.28 27.39 8.30
N ALA A 122 2.04 26.94 8.12
CA ALA A 122 0.86 27.69 8.49
C ALA A 122 0.50 27.40 9.95
N ARG A 123 0.39 28.45 10.77
CA ARG A 123 -0.12 28.36 12.14
C ARG A 123 -1.58 28.74 12.15
N ILE A 124 -2.48 27.79 12.41
CA ILE A 124 -3.92 28.00 12.29
C ILE A 124 -4.44 28.85 13.47
N LYS A 125 -5.35 29.79 13.20
CA LYS A 125 -5.94 30.67 14.21
C LYS A 125 -6.80 29.88 15.20
N SER A 126 -6.85 30.38 16.44
CA SER A 126 -7.89 29.97 17.39
C SER A 126 -9.28 30.24 16.80
N GLY A 127 -10.20 29.27 16.87
CA GLY A 127 -11.52 29.38 16.25
C GLY A 127 -11.60 28.88 14.81
N VAL A 128 -10.53 28.26 14.30
CA VAL A 128 -10.52 27.47 13.06
C VAL A 128 -10.03 26.06 13.40
N ASP A 129 -10.70 25.03 12.90
CA ASP A 129 -10.24 23.65 13.14
C ASP A 129 -9.09 23.29 12.17
N SER A 130 -7.93 22.96 12.72
CA SER A 130 -6.75 22.65 11.90
C SER A 130 -6.89 21.35 11.11
N ASN A 131 -7.63 20.36 11.61
CA ASN A 131 -7.87 19.12 10.86
C ASN A 131 -8.76 19.41 9.65
N PHE A 132 -9.81 20.22 9.82
CA PHE A 132 -10.63 20.69 8.71
C PHE A 132 -9.80 21.38 7.62
N VAL A 133 -8.93 22.32 8.01
CA VAL A 133 -8.02 23.00 7.06
C VAL A 133 -7.08 22.00 6.39
N PHE A 134 -6.53 21.04 7.14
CA PHE A 134 -5.65 20.01 6.60
C PHE A 134 -6.37 19.14 5.56
N GLN A 135 -7.62 18.73 5.79
CA GLN A 135 -8.38 17.94 4.82
C GLN A 135 -8.59 18.68 3.50
N HIS A 136 -8.72 20.01 3.51
CA HIS A 136 -8.76 20.79 2.27
C HIS A 136 -7.50 20.68 1.42
N THR A 137 -6.33 20.44 2.05
CA THR A 137 -5.05 20.21 1.35
C THR A 137 -4.99 18.85 0.63
N LEU A 138 -6.00 18.00 0.82
CA LEU A 138 -6.11 16.67 0.19
C LEU A 138 -7.19 16.64 -0.90
N THR A 139 -7.76 17.79 -1.25
CA THR A 139 -8.81 17.90 -2.26
C THR A 139 -8.25 18.19 -3.65
N SER A 140 -8.98 17.82 -4.70
CA SER A 140 -8.62 18.16 -6.08
C SER A 140 -8.58 19.68 -6.33
N SER A 141 -9.32 20.48 -5.54
CA SER A 141 -9.22 21.95 -5.58
C SER A 141 -7.82 22.41 -5.21
N TYR A 142 -7.26 21.87 -4.13
CA TYR A 142 -5.90 22.16 -3.71
C TYR A 142 -4.87 21.63 -4.71
N GLU A 143 -5.03 20.42 -5.23
CA GLU A 143 -4.15 19.89 -6.28
C GLU A 143 -4.14 20.78 -7.54
N ASN A 144 -5.30 21.30 -7.94
CA ASN A 144 -5.44 22.25 -9.04
C ASN A 144 -4.73 23.57 -8.74
N PHE A 145 -4.93 24.12 -7.54
CA PHE A 145 -4.23 25.32 -7.08
C PHE A 145 -2.72 25.13 -7.16
N ILE A 146 -2.20 24.03 -6.61
CA ILE A 146 -0.77 23.73 -6.66
C ILE A 146 -0.27 23.62 -8.09
N ARG A 147 -0.97 22.87 -8.96
CA ARG A 147 -0.57 22.67 -10.36
C ARG A 147 -0.46 23.98 -11.13
N VAL A 148 -1.32 24.96 -10.85
CA VAL A 148 -1.31 26.27 -11.52
C VAL A 148 -0.25 27.17 -10.89
N THR A 149 -0.25 27.31 -9.57
CA THR A 149 0.58 28.27 -8.84
C THR A 149 2.05 27.85 -8.80
N SER A 150 2.37 26.56 -8.90
CA SER A 150 3.75 26.09 -8.85
C SER A 150 4.54 26.30 -10.14
N GLN A 151 3.89 26.71 -11.24
CA GLN A 151 4.53 26.83 -12.55
C GLN A 151 5.55 27.97 -12.55
N ARG A 152 6.82 27.61 -12.71
CA ARG A 152 7.95 28.54 -12.79
C ARG A 152 8.92 28.06 -13.87
N SER A 153 9.68 28.99 -14.47
CA SER A 153 10.78 28.63 -15.36
C SER A 153 11.87 27.92 -14.54
N GLY A 154 11.96 26.59 -14.64
CA GLY A 154 12.87 25.77 -13.85
C GLY A 154 12.15 24.86 -12.86
N GLN A 155 12.57 24.90 -11.60
CA GLN A 155 12.00 24.05 -10.55
C GLN A 155 10.62 24.56 -10.11
N PRO A 156 9.58 23.70 -10.06
CA PRO A 156 8.28 24.07 -9.53
C PRO A 156 8.41 24.57 -8.08
N GLY A 157 7.60 25.57 -7.71
CA GLY A 157 7.60 26.05 -6.34
C GLY A 157 6.45 26.99 -6.00
N VAL A 158 6.03 26.95 -4.73
CA VAL A 158 5.00 27.83 -4.17
C VAL A 158 5.57 28.48 -2.91
N ASN A 159 5.50 29.81 -2.82
CA ASN A 159 6.01 30.57 -1.70
C ASN A 159 4.92 30.82 -0.63
N ALA A 160 5.31 31.34 0.53
CA ALA A 160 4.40 31.57 1.67
C ALA A 160 3.21 32.48 1.34
N LYS A 161 3.44 33.53 0.52
CA LYS A 161 2.37 34.46 0.10
C LYS A 161 1.42 33.81 -0.89
N GLU A 162 1.93 32.96 -1.78
CA GLU A 162 1.11 32.19 -2.71
C GLU A 162 0.25 31.17 -1.96
N TYR A 163 0.83 30.39 -1.04
CA TYR A 163 0.07 29.45 -0.21
C TYR A 163 -1.07 30.14 0.56
N SER A 164 -0.85 31.37 1.04
CA SER A 164 -1.89 32.10 1.77
C SER A 164 -3.07 32.54 0.90
N THR A 165 -2.96 32.49 -0.43
CA THR A 165 -4.07 32.83 -1.35
C THR A 165 -4.97 31.65 -1.69
N PHE A 166 -4.65 30.43 -1.26
CA PHE A 166 -5.51 29.27 -1.52
C PHE A 166 -6.90 29.49 -0.90
N GLU A 167 -7.96 29.34 -1.71
CA GLU A 167 -9.35 29.57 -1.30
C GLU A 167 -9.98 28.29 -0.77
N ILE A 168 -10.65 28.43 0.38
CA ILE A 168 -11.28 27.36 1.14
C ILE A 168 -12.72 27.76 1.40
N SER A 169 -13.65 26.83 1.18
CA SER A 169 -15.05 27.01 1.60
C SER A 169 -15.18 26.55 3.06
N VAL A 170 -15.65 27.45 3.92
CA VAL A 170 -15.54 27.33 5.38
C VAL A 170 -16.95 27.44 6.00
N PRO A 171 -17.42 26.42 6.75
CA PRO A 171 -18.64 26.50 7.53
C PRO A 171 -18.42 27.12 8.91
N SER A 172 -19.46 27.10 9.74
CA SER A 172 -19.33 27.40 11.18
C SER A 172 -18.25 26.55 11.86
N TYR A 173 -17.62 27.10 12.90
CA TYR A 173 -16.55 26.41 13.63
C TYR A 173 -16.96 25.03 14.17
N GLU A 174 -18.19 24.89 14.66
CA GLU A 174 -18.71 23.61 15.16
C GLU A 174 -18.85 22.56 14.05
N GLU A 175 -19.21 22.97 12.83
CA GLU A 175 -19.25 22.06 11.68
C GLU A 175 -17.83 21.68 11.23
N GLN A 176 -16.89 22.64 11.20
CA GLN A 176 -15.48 22.36 10.91
C GLN A 176 -14.92 21.29 11.85
N ARG A 177 -15.18 21.42 13.17
CA ARG A 177 -14.73 20.43 14.17
C ARG A 177 -15.30 19.04 13.91
N LYS A 178 -16.58 18.94 13.56
CA LYS A 178 -17.20 17.64 13.24
C LYS A 178 -16.59 17.00 12.00
N ILE A 179 -16.41 17.77 10.92
CA ILE A 179 -15.80 17.30 9.68
C ILE A 179 -14.33 16.91 9.91
N GLY A 180 -13.55 17.79 10.54
CA GLY A 180 -12.14 17.56 10.85
C GLY A 180 -11.93 16.33 11.74
N SER A 181 -12.75 16.17 12.78
CA SER A 181 -12.70 14.99 13.67
C SER A 181 -13.09 13.70 12.94
N PHE A 182 -14.10 13.76 12.07
CA PHE A 182 -14.56 12.61 11.30
C PHE A 182 -13.46 12.06 10.38
N PHE A 183 -12.85 12.92 9.56
CA PHE A 183 -11.77 12.46 8.67
C PHE A 183 -10.51 12.06 9.43
N LYS A 184 -10.16 12.78 10.51
CA LYS A 184 -9.07 12.36 11.39
C LYS A 184 -9.29 10.95 11.94
N GLN A 185 -10.52 10.62 12.36
CA GLN A 185 -10.86 9.28 12.84
C GLN A 185 -10.69 8.22 11.76
N LEU A 186 -11.06 8.51 10.51
CA LEU A 186 -10.82 7.61 9.38
C LEU A 186 -9.32 7.39 9.14
N ASP A 187 -8.53 8.46 9.11
CA ASP A 187 -7.07 8.41 8.91
C ASP A 187 -6.39 7.59 10.01
N ASP A 188 -6.77 7.80 11.27
CA ASP A 188 -6.24 7.07 12.41
C ASP A 188 -6.64 5.59 12.36
N THR A 189 -7.88 5.29 11.94
CA THR A 189 -8.38 3.91 11.78
C THR A 189 -7.64 3.18 10.68
N ILE A 190 -7.42 3.82 9.52
CA ILE A 190 -6.63 3.27 8.41
C ILE A 190 -5.20 2.98 8.88
N THR A 191 -4.57 3.95 9.56
CA THR A 191 -3.21 3.80 10.11
C THR A 191 -3.11 2.63 11.06
N LEU A 192 -4.09 2.47 11.97
CA LEU A 192 -4.15 1.37 12.92
C LEU A 192 -4.25 0.01 12.20
N HIS A 193 -5.11 -0.10 11.19
CA HIS A 193 -5.29 -1.35 10.44
C HIS A 193 -4.05 -1.69 9.58
N GLN A 194 -3.39 -0.69 9.01
CA GLN A 194 -2.13 -0.92 8.27
C GLN A 194 -1.04 -1.50 9.18
N ARG A 195 -0.87 -0.95 10.39
CA ARG A 195 0.05 -1.51 11.40
C ARG A 195 -0.30 -2.95 11.78
N LYS A 196 -1.60 -3.25 11.92
CA LYS A 196 -2.06 -4.62 12.20
C LYS A 196 -1.75 -5.57 11.04
N ILE A 197 -1.93 -5.13 9.79
CA ILE A 197 -1.59 -5.91 8.60
C ILE A 197 -0.09 -6.23 8.58
N ASP A 198 0.76 -5.24 8.85
CA ASP A 198 2.22 -5.43 8.83
C ASP A 198 2.68 -6.39 9.94
N LEU A 199 2.11 -6.26 11.15
CA LEU A 199 2.37 -7.20 12.24
C LEU A 199 1.92 -8.62 11.90
N LEU A 200 0.74 -8.80 11.29
CA LEU A 200 0.23 -10.10 10.88
C LEU A 200 1.09 -10.74 9.78
N LYS A 201 1.64 -9.93 8.86
CA LYS A 201 2.58 -10.41 7.84
C LYS A 201 3.87 -10.94 8.47
N GLU A 202 4.47 -10.19 9.40
CA GLU A 202 5.67 -10.64 10.12
C GLU A 202 5.39 -11.85 11.02
N GLN A 203 4.24 -11.88 11.70
CA GLN A 203 3.81 -13.04 12.49
C GLN A 203 3.63 -14.28 11.62
N LYS A 204 2.97 -14.16 10.46
CA LYS A 204 2.82 -15.24 9.48
C LYS A 204 4.19 -15.74 9.00
N LYS A 205 5.10 -14.83 8.66
CA LYS A 205 6.47 -15.17 8.26
C LYS A 205 7.22 -15.92 9.36
N GLY A 206 7.09 -15.46 10.61
CA GLY A 206 7.65 -16.13 11.79
C GLY A 206 7.10 -17.54 11.98
N TYR A 207 5.78 -17.74 11.84
CA TYR A 207 5.18 -19.07 11.90
C TYR A 207 5.64 -19.97 10.75
N LEU A 208 5.67 -19.48 9.51
CA LEU A 208 6.20 -20.26 8.37
C LEU A 208 7.66 -20.68 8.58
N GLN A 209 8.47 -19.86 9.27
CA GLN A 209 9.85 -20.21 9.58
C GLN A 209 9.96 -21.25 10.70
N LYS A 210 9.08 -21.19 11.71
CA LYS A 210 9.17 -22.00 12.94
C LYS A 210 8.33 -23.27 12.92
N MET A 211 7.24 -23.31 12.14
CA MET A 211 6.29 -24.43 12.07
C MET A 211 6.63 -25.47 11.00
N PHE A 212 7.61 -25.20 10.15
CA PHE A 212 8.16 -26.16 9.20
C PHE A 212 9.59 -26.50 9.58
N PRO A 213 9.98 -27.80 9.62
CA PRO A 213 11.33 -28.19 10.01
C PRO A 213 12.41 -27.50 9.16
N LYS A 214 13.49 -27.11 9.84
CA LYS A 214 14.73 -26.67 9.18
C LYS A 214 15.50 -27.89 8.65
N ASN A 215 16.47 -27.66 7.76
CA ASN A 215 17.22 -28.74 7.12
C ASN A 215 17.80 -29.71 8.17
N GLY A 216 17.50 -31.01 8.00
CA GLY A 216 17.96 -32.08 8.89
C GLY A 216 17.14 -32.26 10.16
N ALA A 217 16.29 -31.30 10.54
CA ALA A 217 15.38 -31.45 11.66
C ALA A 217 14.13 -32.25 11.22
N LYS A 218 13.68 -33.17 12.09
CA LYS A 218 12.41 -33.89 11.94
C LYS A 218 11.27 -33.22 12.71
N VAL A 219 11.59 -32.22 13.52
CA VAL A 219 10.65 -31.49 14.36
C VAL A 219 10.82 -29.98 14.13
N PRO A 220 9.76 -29.22 13.78
CA PRO A 220 9.74 -27.77 13.81
C PRO A 220 9.89 -27.20 15.22
N GLU A 221 10.35 -25.95 15.31
CA GLU A 221 10.53 -25.22 16.58
C GLU A 221 9.21 -24.91 17.28
N LEU A 222 8.12 -24.77 16.51
CA LEU A 222 6.79 -24.49 17.03
C LEU A 222 5.78 -25.47 16.45
N ARG A 223 4.95 -26.05 17.32
CA ARG A 223 3.86 -26.96 16.97
C ARG A 223 2.62 -26.63 17.79
N PHE A 224 1.48 -27.07 17.28
CA PHE A 224 0.28 -27.16 18.10
C PHE A 224 0.44 -28.29 19.13
N GLU A 225 -0.20 -28.11 20.29
CA GLU A 225 -0.24 -29.12 21.34
C GLU A 225 -0.83 -30.43 20.80
N GLY A 226 -0.29 -31.57 21.27
CA GLY A 226 -0.71 -32.91 20.84
C GLY A 226 0.02 -33.48 19.61
N PHE A 227 0.92 -32.72 18.96
CA PHE A 227 1.67 -33.20 17.79
C PHE A 227 3.17 -33.37 18.10
N ALA A 228 3.58 -34.52 18.64
CA ALA A 228 4.96 -34.77 19.07
C ALA A 228 5.80 -35.58 18.07
N ASP A 229 5.17 -36.33 17.15
CA ASP A 229 5.87 -37.27 16.29
C ASP A 229 6.85 -36.61 15.30
N ASP A 230 7.89 -37.36 14.94
CA ASP A 230 8.85 -36.95 13.92
C ASP A 230 8.20 -36.84 12.55
N TRP A 231 8.60 -35.84 11.76
CA TRP A 231 8.21 -35.75 10.36
C TRP A 231 9.11 -36.64 9.49
N GLU A 232 8.48 -37.28 8.50
CA GLU A 232 9.15 -38.05 7.46
C GLU A 232 9.31 -37.23 6.18
N GLN A 233 10.43 -37.40 5.49
CA GLN A 233 10.59 -36.89 4.14
C GLN A 233 9.92 -37.85 3.15
N ARG A 234 9.07 -37.31 2.28
CA ARG A 234 8.33 -38.06 1.26
C ARG A 234 8.38 -37.34 -0.08
N LYS A 235 8.21 -38.08 -1.18
CA LYS A 235 8.17 -37.49 -2.52
C LYS A 235 6.77 -36.93 -2.79
N LEU A 236 6.68 -35.72 -3.35
CA LEU A 236 5.40 -35.09 -3.67
C LEU A 236 4.49 -35.98 -4.54
N GLY A 237 5.06 -36.67 -5.53
CA GLY A 237 4.32 -37.59 -6.40
C GLY A 237 3.73 -38.83 -5.71
N GLU A 238 4.13 -39.16 -4.48
CA GLU A 238 3.55 -40.28 -3.72
C GLU A 238 2.13 -39.96 -3.23
N PHE A 239 1.85 -38.69 -2.93
CA PHE A 239 0.57 -38.25 -2.33
C PHE A 239 -0.16 -37.17 -3.12
N SER A 240 0.46 -36.62 -4.17
CA SER A 240 -0.18 -35.71 -5.12
C SER A 240 -0.02 -36.20 -6.56
N ASP A 241 -0.96 -35.83 -7.41
CA ASP A 241 -0.87 -35.97 -8.86
C ASP A 241 -0.25 -34.68 -9.42
N VAL A 242 0.98 -34.79 -9.92
CA VAL A 242 1.78 -33.66 -10.39
C VAL A 242 1.88 -33.74 -11.90
N ARG A 243 1.45 -32.68 -12.58
CA ARG A 243 1.39 -32.56 -14.04
C ARG A 243 1.90 -31.20 -14.48
N ASP A 244 2.10 -31.02 -15.78
CA ASP A 244 2.35 -29.71 -16.37
C ASP A 244 1.26 -29.29 -17.37
N GLY A 245 1.07 -27.98 -17.48
CA GLY A 245 0.29 -27.39 -18.56
C GLY A 245 0.93 -27.62 -19.92
N THR A 246 0.20 -27.36 -21.00
CA THR A 246 0.71 -27.55 -22.37
C THR A 246 1.98 -26.73 -22.62
N HIS A 247 2.88 -27.23 -23.48
CA HIS A 247 4.00 -26.45 -24.03
C HIS A 247 3.71 -25.93 -25.43
N ALA A 248 2.61 -26.37 -26.05
CA ALA A 248 2.21 -25.94 -27.37
C ALA A 248 1.80 -24.47 -27.39
N SER A 249 1.90 -23.85 -28.57
CA SER A 249 1.40 -22.50 -28.81
C SER A 249 0.10 -22.59 -29.62
N PRO A 250 -1.07 -22.59 -28.95
CA PRO A 250 -2.36 -22.62 -29.62
C PRO A 250 -2.63 -21.32 -30.37
N LYS A 251 -3.67 -21.32 -31.21
CA LYS A 251 -4.10 -20.11 -31.92
C LYS A 251 -4.96 -19.27 -30.98
N TYR A 252 -4.50 -18.07 -30.69
CA TYR A 252 -5.25 -17.16 -29.83
C TYR A 252 -6.38 -16.46 -30.60
N VAL A 253 -7.50 -16.31 -29.92
CA VAL A 253 -8.70 -15.61 -30.41
C VAL A 253 -9.00 -14.41 -29.52
N SER A 254 -9.89 -13.50 -29.98
CA SER A 254 -10.26 -12.30 -29.21
C SER A 254 -11.23 -12.60 -28.06
N GLN A 255 -12.00 -13.69 -28.15
CA GLN A 255 -12.93 -14.17 -27.13
C GLN A 255 -12.95 -15.70 -27.13
N GLY A 256 -13.06 -16.31 -25.94
CA GLY A 256 -13.04 -17.77 -25.78
C GLY A 256 -12.66 -18.17 -24.36
N HIS A 257 -11.98 -19.30 -24.20
CA HIS A 257 -11.55 -19.80 -22.88
C HIS A 257 -10.19 -19.22 -22.49
N PRO A 258 -10.00 -18.73 -21.26
CA PRO A 258 -8.71 -18.21 -20.81
C PRO A 258 -7.58 -19.26 -20.84
N MET A 259 -6.39 -18.80 -21.19
CA MET A 259 -5.13 -19.52 -20.98
C MET A 259 -4.34 -18.87 -19.84
N VAL A 260 -4.11 -19.65 -18.78
CA VAL A 260 -3.32 -19.26 -17.62
C VAL A 260 -1.85 -19.67 -17.80
N THR A 261 -0.95 -18.75 -17.49
CA THR A 261 0.50 -18.98 -17.47
C THR A 261 1.10 -18.48 -16.15
N SER A 262 2.41 -18.60 -15.97
CA SER A 262 3.09 -18.12 -14.76
C SER A 262 2.90 -16.62 -14.49
N LYS A 263 2.63 -15.80 -15.51
CA LYS A 263 2.35 -14.36 -15.35
C LYS A 263 1.06 -14.09 -14.55
N ASN A 264 0.12 -15.03 -14.60
CA ASN A 264 -1.17 -14.93 -13.93
C ASN A 264 -1.10 -15.42 -12.47
N LEU A 265 0.02 -16.00 -12.04
CA LEU A 265 0.19 -16.54 -10.68
C LEU A 265 0.77 -15.46 -9.76
N THR A 266 -0.07 -14.88 -8.90
CA THR A 266 0.30 -13.79 -8.00
C THR A 266 0.32 -14.23 -6.54
N HIS A 267 0.83 -13.37 -5.66
CA HIS A 267 0.80 -13.62 -4.22
C HIS A 267 -0.62 -13.64 -3.64
N SER A 268 -1.55 -12.96 -4.31
CA SER A 268 -2.96 -12.82 -3.92
C SER A 268 -3.87 -13.87 -4.54
N GLY A 269 -3.36 -14.69 -5.47
CA GLY A 269 -4.15 -15.67 -6.21
C GLY A 269 -3.95 -15.56 -7.72
N LEU A 270 -4.96 -15.95 -8.46
CA LEU A 270 -4.94 -15.96 -9.92
C LEU A 270 -5.37 -14.58 -10.47
N ASP A 271 -4.52 -13.95 -11.28
CA ASP A 271 -4.82 -12.70 -11.98
C ASP A 271 -5.26 -12.99 -13.42
N MET A 272 -6.52 -12.67 -13.71
CA MET A 272 -7.16 -12.92 -15.00
C MET A 272 -7.29 -11.66 -15.86
N THR A 273 -6.69 -10.53 -15.45
CA THR A 273 -6.82 -9.24 -16.16
C THR A 273 -6.12 -9.24 -17.51
N ASP A 274 -5.00 -9.96 -17.62
CA ASP A 274 -4.25 -10.15 -18.87
C ASP A 274 -4.09 -11.64 -19.18
N VAL A 275 -5.02 -12.18 -19.97
CA VAL A 275 -5.03 -13.57 -20.43
C VAL A 275 -5.23 -13.62 -21.95
N SER A 276 -4.65 -14.65 -22.56
CA SER A 276 -4.95 -14.98 -23.96
C SER A 276 -6.13 -15.95 -24.01
N PHE A 277 -6.97 -15.86 -25.05
CA PHE A 277 -8.14 -16.72 -25.19
C PHE A 277 -7.93 -17.82 -26.24
N LEU A 278 -8.54 -18.96 -25.99
CA LEU A 278 -8.49 -20.17 -26.81
C LEU A 278 -9.85 -20.45 -27.44
N THR A 279 -9.82 -21.15 -28.58
CA THR A 279 -11.01 -21.79 -29.15
C THR A 279 -11.50 -22.92 -28.25
N ASP A 280 -12.76 -23.34 -28.42
CA ASP A 280 -13.30 -24.53 -27.73
C ASP A 280 -12.48 -25.79 -28.04
N GLU A 281 -11.99 -25.92 -29.28
CA GLU A 281 -11.18 -27.07 -29.71
C GLU A 281 -9.85 -27.12 -28.95
N ASP A 282 -9.08 -26.02 -28.93
CA ASP A 282 -7.79 -25.95 -28.24
C ASP A 282 -7.96 -26.11 -26.72
N PHE A 283 -9.00 -25.49 -26.15
CA PHE A 283 -9.31 -25.62 -24.72
C PHE A 283 -9.59 -27.07 -24.32
N ASN A 284 -10.47 -27.75 -25.07
CA ASN A 284 -10.83 -29.13 -24.79
C ASN A 284 -9.63 -30.07 -24.97
N GLU A 285 -8.82 -29.86 -26.02
CA GLU A 285 -7.63 -30.68 -26.28
C GLU A 285 -6.60 -30.56 -25.17
N ILE A 286 -6.27 -29.34 -24.74
CA ILE A 286 -5.30 -29.10 -23.65
C ILE A 286 -5.81 -29.71 -22.35
N ASN A 287 -7.10 -29.57 -22.05
CA ASN A 287 -7.65 -30.06 -20.80
C ASN A 287 -7.79 -31.59 -20.72
N LYS A 288 -7.64 -32.35 -21.81
CA LYS A 288 -7.58 -33.82 -21.74
C LYS A 288 -6.49 -34.32 -20.78
N ARG A 289 -5.35 -33.61 -20.72
CA ARG A 289 -4.20 -34.00 -19.88
C ARG A 289 -4.08 -33.18 -18.60
N SER A 290 -4.46 -31.91 -18.64
CA SER A 290 -4.16 -30.93 -17.59
C SER A 290 -5.38 -30.15 -17.09
N LYS A 291 -6.56 -30.78 -17.08
CA LYS A 291 -7.77 -30.17 -16.55
C LYS A 291 -7.58 -29.77 -15.09
N VAL A 292 -7.70 -28.48 -14.85
CA VAL A 292 -7.68 -27.89 -13.51
C VAL A 292 -9.04 -28.09 -12.86
N SER A 293 -9.05 -28.22 -11.54
CA SER A 293 -10.25 -28.30 -10.71
C SER A 293 -10.10 -27.36 -9.53
N ILE A 294 -11.21 -26.79 -9.06
CA ILE A 294 -11.21 -25.92 -7.87
C ILE A 294 -10.52 -26.64 -6.70
N GLY A 295 -9.55 -25.98 -6.07
CA GLY A 295 -8.73 -26.54 -5.00
C GLY A 295 -7.36 -27.08 -5.42
N ASP A 296 -7.11 -27.26 -6.72
CA ASP A 296 -5.78 -27.59 -7.24
C ASP A 296 -4.77 -26.46 -6.99
N ILE A 297 -3.47 -26.80 -6.98
CA ILE A 297 -2.40 -25.81 -6.91
C ILE A 297 -1.77 -25.63 -8.29
N LEU A 298 -1.65 -24.38 -8.73
CA LEU A 298 -0.78 -23.97 -9.82
C LEU A 298 0.53 -23.38 -9.28
N PHE A 299 1.63 -23.67 -9.95
CA PHE A 299 2.96 -23.22 -9.54
C PHE A 299 3.82 -22.88 -10.75
N GLY A 300 4.49 -21.73 -10.71
CA GLY A 300 5.40 -21.30 -11.77
C GLY A 300 6.65 -22.17 -11.79
N MET A 301 6.89 -22.88 -12.89
CA MET A 301 8.02 -23.81 -13.04
C MET A 301 9.11 -23.35 -14.01
N ILE A 302 8.80 -22.43 -14.94
CA ILE A 302 9.73 -21.89 -15.95
C ILE A 302 9.73 -20.36 -15.88
N GLY A 303 10.92 -19.75 -15.89
CA GLY A 303 11.08 -18.31 -15.86
C GLY A 303 10.87 -17.76 -14.44
N THR A 304 9.69 -17.19 -14.17
CA THR A 304 9.29 -16.82 -12.80
C THR A 304 8.89 -18.07 -12.03
N ILE A 305 9.86 -18.64 -11.32
CA ILE A 305 9.65 -19.78 -10.45
C ILE A 305 8.97 -19.34 -9.14
N GLY A 306 7.94 -20.06 -8.72
CA GLY A 306 7.28 -19.81 -7.44
C GLY A 306 5.79 -19.49 -7.56
N ASN A 307 5.34 -18.62 -6.65
CA ASN A 307 3.95 -18.16 -6.53
C ASN A 307 2.91 -19.29 -6.61
N PRO A 308 2.96 -20.28 -5.69
CA PRO A 308 1.92 -21.29 -5.65
C PRO A 308 0.57 -20.65 -5.33
N VAL A 309 -0.44 -20.99 -6.13
CA VAL A 309 -1.82 -20.49 -6.04
C VAL A 309 -2.76 -21.68 -5.93
N ILE A 310 -3.65 -21.69 -4.93
CA ILE A 310 -4.81 -22.57 -4.95
C ILE A 310 -5.86 -21.92 -5.85
N VAL A 311 -6.36 -22.67 -6.82
CA VAL A 311 -7.33 -22.18 -7.80
C VAL A 311 -8.74 -22.20 -7.22
N ASP A 312 -9.51 -21.15 -7.52
CA ASP A 312 -10.90 -20.93 -7.11
C ASP A 312 -11.89 -21.00 -8.28
N ARG A 313 -11.38 -21.27 -9.48
CA ARG A 313 -12.11 -21.48 -10.73
C ARG A 313 -11.40 -22.50 -11.61
N ASP A 314 -12.08 -23.03 -12.61
CA ASP A 314 -11.60 -24.13 -13.47
C ASP A 314 -11.99 -24.00 -14.95
N ASP A 315 -12.44 -22.82 -15.37
CA ASP A 315 -12.87 -22.49 -16.74
C ASP A 315 -11.71 -22.06 -17.64
N PHE A 316 -10.48 -22.49 -17.34
CA PHE A 316 -9.28 -22.11 -18.08
C PHE A 316 -8.38 -23.31 -18.38
N ALA A 317 -7.54 -23.16 -19.40
CA ALA A 317 -6.45 -24.09 -19.69
C ALA A 317 -5.13 -23.52 -19.15
N ILE A 318 -4.13 -24.38 -18.95
CA ILE A 318 -2.84 -23.99 -18.40
C ILE A 318 -1.69 -24.27 -19.36
N LYS A 319 -0.71 -23.35 -19.38
CA LYS A 319 0.52 -23.46 -20.17
C LYS A 319 1.75 -23.16 -19.32
N ASN A 320 2.78 -24.00 -19.44
CA ASN A 320 4.09 -23.83 -18.80
C ASN A 320 4.06 -23.60 -17.27
N VAL A 321 3.02 -24.09 -16.59
CA VAL A 321 2.88 -24.09 -15.13
C VAL A 321 2.70 -25.52 -14.65
N ALA A 322 3.16 -25.79 -13.43
CA ALA A 322 2.90 -27.04 -12.75
C ALA A 322 1.47 -27.06 -12.20
N LEU A 323 0.84 -28.22 -12.25
CA LEU A 323 -0.47 -28.52 -11.68
C LEU A 323 -0.29 -29.62 -10.63
N ILE A 324 -0.74 -29.35 -9.41
CA ILE A 324 -0.71 -30.31 -8.30
C ILE A 324 -2.15 -30.55 -7.84
N LYS A 325 -2.59 -31.79 -7.98
CA LYS A 325 -3.93 -32.26 -7.58
C LYS A 325 -3.82 -33.17 -6.35
N GLU A 326 -4.81 -33.12 -5.48
CA GLU A 326 -4.90 -34.04 -4.34
C GLU A 326 -5.17 -35.48 -4.82
N LYS A 327 -4.53 -36.48 -4.20
CA LYS A 327 -4.88 -37.90 -4.39
C LYS A 327 -5.81 -38.38 -3.28
N THR A 328 -6.76 -39.25 -3.64
CA THR A 328 -7.73 -39.83 -2.70
C THR A 328 -7.13 -40.88 -1.75
N SER A 329 -6.02 -41.54 -2.14
CA SER A 329 -5.48 -42.68 -1.41
C SER A 329 -4.63 -42.34 -0.17
N ASN A 330 -4.12 -41.10 -0.07
CA ASN A 330 -3.35 -40.62 1.07
C ASN A 330 -3.27 -39.07 1.06
N PRO A 331 -4.37 -38.35 1.32
CA PRO A 331 -4.46 -36.94 1.00
C PRO A 331 -3.63 -36.08 1.96
N ILE A 332 -2.58 -35.46 1.45
CA ILE A 332 -2.12 -34.19 1.99
C ILE A 332 -3.02 -33.11 1.41
N THR A 333 -3.62 -32.29 2.27
CA THR A 333 -4.47 -31.20 1.79
C THR A 333 -3.63 -30.16 1.05
N ASN A 334 -4.12 -29.71 -0.10
CA ASN A 334 -3.53 -28.64 -0.89
C ASN A 334 -3.44 -27.34 -0.08
N LYS A 335 -4.34 -27.11 0.88
CA LYS A 335 -4.27 -25.98 1.82
C LYS A 335 -2.99 -26.02 2.67
N TRP A 336 -2.63 -27.19 3.20
CA TRP A 336 -1.38 -27.37 3.94
C TRP A 336 -0.17 -27.30 3.00
N LEU A 337 -0.24 -28.00 1.87
CA LEU A 337 0.86 -28.06 0.90
C LEU A 337 1.19 -26.66 0.36
N LEU A 338 0.19 -25.82 0.11
CA LEU A 338 0.37 -24.42 -0.25
C LEU A 338 1.23 -23.66 0.78
N GLN A 339 1.01 -23.89 2.08
CA GLN A 339 1.82 -23.23 3.11
C GLN A 339 3.25 -23.77 3.13
N TYR A 340 3.43 -25.08 2.93
CA TYR A 340 4.76 -25.67 2.80
C TYR A 340 5.52 -25.11 1.58
N LEU A 341 4.88 -25.00 0.42
CA LEU A 341 5.44 -24.41 -0.80
C LEU A 341 5.75 -22.92 -0.65
N LYS A 342 5.09 -22.21 0.29
CA LYS A 342 5.39 -20.81 0.65
C LYS A 342 6.42 -20.68 1.78
N SER A 343 6.89 -21.78 2.35
CA SER A 343 7.80 -21.77 3.49
C SER A 343 9.25 -21.49 3.08
N PRO A 344 10.08 -20.98 4.00
CA PRO A 344 11.53 -20.89 3.79
C PRO A 344 12.19 -22.24 3.47
N SER A 345 11.63 -23.36 3.95
CA SER A 345 12.16 -24.70 3.68
C SER A 345 12.05 -25.06 2.21
N PHE A 346 10.91 -24.79 1.58
CA PHE A 346 10.75 -24.99 0.13
C PHE A 346 11.59 -24.01 -0.69
N ASN A 347 11.67 -22.74 -0.28
CA ASN A 347 12.52 -21.75 -0.96
C ASN A 347 13.99 -22.18 -1.00
N ARG A 348 14.51 -22.76 0.09
CA ARG A 348 15.87 -23.34 0.11
C ARG A 348 16.03 -24.53 -0.84
N PHE A 349 15.02 -25.40 -0.91
CA PHE A 349 15.00 -26.51 -1.87
C PHE A 349 15.08 -25.98 -3.31
N ILE A 350 14.24 -25.00 -3.68
CA ILE A 350 14.30 -24.37 -5.01
C ILE A 350 15.66 -23.75 -5.31
N GLN A 351 16.25 -23.04 -4.35
CA GLN A 351 17.57 -22.42 -4.52
C GLN A 351 18.68 -23.46 -4.76
N LYS A 352 18.60 -24.62 -4.09
CA LYS A 352 19.55 -25.72 -4.27
C LYS A 352 19.42 -26.36 -5.65
N GLU A 353 18.19 -26.67 -6.08
CA GLU A 353 17.94 -27.31 -7.39
C GLU A 353 18.29 -26.40 -8.57
N ASN A 354 18.21 -25.08 -8.40
CA ASN A 354 18.53 -24.10 -9.43
C ASN A 354 19.98 -23.56 -9.38
N ALA A 355 20.87 -24.15 -8.59
CA ALA A 355 22.26 -23.73 -8.51
C ALA A 355 23.02 -24.14 -9.79
N GLY A 356 23.23 -23.19 -10.72
CA GLY A 356 24.17 -23.36 -11.86
C GLY A 356 23.61 -23.19 -13.28
N GLY A 357 22.34 -22.84 -13.47
CA GLY A 357 21.73 -22.65 -14.82
C GLY A 357 21.41 -21.19 -15.17
N THR A 358 21.58 -20.80 -16.44
CA THR A 358 21.22 -19.46 -16.97
C THR A 358 19.71 -19.23 -17.01
N GLN A 359 18.92 -20.29 -17.22
CA GLN A 359 17.46 -20.28 -17.11
C GLN A 359 17.04 -21.12 -15.90
N LYS A 360 16.31 -20.51 -14.97
CA LYS A 360 15.78 -21.21 -13.81
C LYS A 360 14.60 -22.09 -14.24
N PHE A 361 14.65 -23.36 -13.88
CA PHE A 361 13.63 -24.37 -14.17
C PHE A 361 13.52 -25.38 -13.02
N ILE A 362 12.30 -25.80 -12.69
CA ILE A 362 12.06 -26.97 -11.82
C ILE A 362 11.44 -28.08 -12.65
N ALA A 363 12.16 -29.19 -12.77
CA ALA A 363 11.61 -30.42 -13.31
C ALA A 363 10.60 -31.01 -12.32
N LEU A 364 9.48 -31.55 -12.82
CA LEU A 364 8.40 -32.11 -11.99
C LEU A 364 8.58 -33.60 -11.66
N GLY A 365 9.71 -34.19 -12.06
CA GLY A 365 10.01 -35.61 -11.93
C GLY A 365 10.21 -36.28 -13.28
#